data_AF-A1UTN2-F1
#
_entry.id   AF-A1UTN2-F1
#
_cell.length_a   1.000
_cell.length_b   1.000
_cell.length_c   1.000
_cell.angle_alpha   90.00
_cell.angle_beta   90.00
_cell.angle_gamma   90.00
#
_symmetry.space_group_name_H-M   'P 1'
#
loop_
_entity.id
_entity.type
_entity.pdbx_description
1 polymer ?
#
loop_
_entity_poly.entity_id
_entity_poly.type
_entity_poly.pdbx_seq_one_letter_code
_entity_poly.pdbx_strand_id
1 'polypeptide(L)'
;MFRLLSGVLKHQSTADAKATATAYLLSLNGVSHWALKTATRDIMKRKAEGLSKTFMPSAPELYAYCDKLERDIRGCVEYVFKVLEKSETVSWDNFAI
;
A
#
# COMPACT_ATOMS: atom_id res chain seq x y z
N MET A 1 6.56 26.71 -10.93
CA MET A 1 5.82 27.20 -12.12
C MET A 1 6.10 26.23 -13.26
N PHE A 2 5.17 25.31 -13.54
CA PHE A 2 5.36 24.25 -14.55
C PHE A 2 4.93 24.80 -15.92
N ARG A 3 5.88 24.93 -16.86
CA ARG A 3 5.58 25.32 -18.23
C ARG A 3 5.06 24.11 -19.00
N LEU A 4 3.81 24.22 -19.48
CA LEU A 4 3.23 23.34 -20.48
C LEU A 4 4.14 23.26 -21.71
N LEU A 5 4.60 22.06 -22.06
CA LEU A 5 5.09 21.73 -23.40
C LEU A 5 3.92 21.15 -24.21
N SER A 6 2.95 22.01 -24.52
CA SER A 6 1.97 21.75 -25.57
C SER A 6 2.59 22.13 -26.91
N GLY A 7 3.32 21.20 -27.52
CA GLY A 7 4.01 21.45 -28.77
C GLY A 7 4.50 20.16 -29.41
N VAL A 8 3.58 19.42 -30.02
CA VAL A 8 3.83 18.49 -31.13
C VAL A 8 4.96 17.47 -30.90
N LEU A 9 4.67 16.42 -30.12
CA LEU A 9 5.27 15.10 -30.35
C LEU A 9 4.14 14.11 -30.64
N LYS A 10 3.64 14.19 -31.88
CA LYS A 10 2.96 13.08 -32.53
C LYS A 10 3.99 11.97 -32.81
N HIS A 11 4.47 11.35 -31.74
CA HIS A 11 5.13 10.04 -31.77
C HIS A 11 4.78 9.30 -30.48
N GLN A 12 3.48 9.13 -30.22
CA GLN A 12 3.00 8.16 -29.24
C GLN A 12 3.05 6.74 -29.84
N SER A 13 4.18 6.33 -30.41
CA SER A 13 4.25 5.06 -31.15
C SER A 13 4.82 3.89 -30.35
N THR A 14 5.54 4.12 -29.25
CA THR A 14 5.93 3.06 -28.30
C THR A 14 6.31 3.75 -26.99
N ALA A 15 5.36 3.92 -26.07
CA ALA A 15 5.77 4.15 -24.69
C ALA A 15 6.63 2.95 -24.30
N ASP A 16 7.93 3.17 -24.04
CA ASP A 16 8.83 2.10 -23.62
C ASP A 16 8.19 1.43 -22.40
N ALA A 17 7.80 0.17 -22.55
CA ALA A 17 7.13 -0.59 -21.51
C ALA A 17 7.99 -0.61 -20.24
N LYS A 18 9.32 -0.58 -20.40
CA LYS A 18 10.26 -0.48 -19.29
C LYS A 18 10.19 0.88 -18.62
N ALA A 19 10.28 1.99 -19.37
CA ALA A 19 10.12 3.34 -18.82
C ALA A 19 8.78 3.52 -18.10
N THR A 20 7.70 2.96 -18.65
CA THR A 20 6.35 3.01 -18.05
C THR A 20 6.27 2.21 -16.76
N ALA A 21 6.79 0.98 -16.74
CA ALA A 21 6.88 0.17 -15.53
C ALA A 21 7.78 0.82 -14.46
N THR A 22 8.88 1.44 -14.87
CA THR A 22 9.76 2.17 -13.96
C THR A 22 9.07 3.40 -13.38
N ALA A 23 8.37 4.19 -14.19
CA ALA A 23 7.60 5.34 -13.70
C ALA A 23 6.48 4.90 -12.73
N TYR A 24 5.80 3.80 -13.04
CA TYR A 24 4.80 3.20 -12.15
C TYR A 24 5.42 2.76 -10.82
N LEU A 25 6.55 2.05 -10.84
CA LEU A 25 7.24 1.64 -9.62
C LEU A 25 7.73 2.85 -8.81
N LEU A 26 8.28 3.87 -9.47
CA LEU A 26 8.75 5.09 -8.84
C LEU A 26 7.60 5.86 -8.16
N SER A 27 6.40 5.84 -8.74
CA SER A 27 5.22 6.46 -8.13
C SER A 27 4.73 5.75 -6.86
N LEU A 28 5.19 4.52 -6.61
CA LEU A 28 4.94 3.76 -5.39
C LEU A 28 6.08 3.86 -4.37
N ASN A 29 7.02 4.79 -4.58
CA ASN A 29 8.10 5.00 -3.64
C ASN A 29 7.55 5.40 -2.26
N GLY A 30 8.14 4.84 -1.20
CA GLY A 30 7.67 5.02 0.18
C GLY A 30 6.67 3.97 0.67
N VAL A 31 6.09 3.17 -0.22
CA VAL A 31 5.28 2.01 0.18
C VAL A 31 6.19 0.90 0.69
N SER A 32 5.83 0.26 1.81
CA SER A 32 6.64 -0.86 2.32
C SER A 32 6.66 -2.05 1.37
N HIS A 33 7.78 -2.77 1.35
CA HIS A 33 7.91 -3.99 0.55
C HIS A 33 6.87 -5.06 0.96
N TRP A 34 6.52 -5.13 2.24
CA TRP A 34 5.47 -6.01 2.73
C TRP A 34 4.10 -5.67 2.13
N ALA A 35 3.72 -4.40 2.10
CA ALA A 35 2.45 -3.95 1.55
C ALA A 35 2.38 -4.22 0.04
N LEU A 36 3.45 -3.92 -0.72
CA LEU A 36 3.51 -4.23 -2.16
C LEU A 36 3.37 -5.72 -2.46
N LYS A 37 4.08 -6.59 -1.71
CA LYS A 37 4.00 -8.04 -1.88
C LYS A 37 2.61 -8.57 -1.55
N THR A 38 2.00 -8.04 -0.48
CA THR A 38 0.65 -8.42 -0.04
C THR A 38 -0.40 -7.97 -1.05
N ALA A 39 -0.36 -6.71 -1.48
CA ALA A 39 -1.25 -6.18 -2.49
C ALA A 39 -1.15 -6.95 -3.81
N THR A 40 0.07 -7.24 -4.28
CA THR A 40 0.29 -8.05 -5.48
C THR A 40 -0.37 -9.43 -5.36
N ARG A 41 -0.17 -10.11 -4.24
CA ARG A 41 -0.80 -11.41 -3.97
C ARG A 41 -2.32 -11.32 -3.97
N ASP A 42 -2.88 -10.29 -3.36
CA ASP A 42 -4.32 -10.15 -3.21
C ASP A 42 -4.99 -9.76 -4.54
N ILE A 43 -4.32 -8.94 -5.37
CA ILE A 43 -4.73 -8.67 -6.76
C ILE A 43 -4.72 -9.97 -7.58
N MET A 44 -3.64 -10.75 -7.54
CA MET A 44 -3.53 -12.02 -8.27
C MET A 44 -4.61 -13.03 -7.85
N LYS A 45 -5.01 -13.00 -6.57
CA LYS A 45 -6.10 -13.84 -6.03
C LYS A 45 -7.50 -13.24 -6.21
N ARG A 46 -7.63 -12.07 -6.85
CA ARG A 46 -8.88 -11.29 -6.98
C ARG A 46 -9.56 -10.97 -5.63
N LYS A 47 -8.74 -10.84 -4.58
CA LYS A 47 -9.13 -10.49 -3.20
C LYS A 47 -8.85 -9.02 -2.86
N ALA A 48 -8.26 -8.25 -3.77
CA ALA A 48 -8.08 -6.82 -3.59
C ALA A 48 -9.40 -6.06 -3.80
N GLU A 49 -10.19 -5.96 -2.74
CA GLU A 49 -11.46 -5.21 -2.74
C GLU A 49 -11.24 -3.73 -3.10
N GLY A 50 -12.12 -3.18 -3.93
CA GLY A 50 -12.04 -1.81 -4.42
C GLY A 50 -11.10 -1.62 -5.62
N LEU A 51 -10.28 -2.62 -5.97
CA LEU A 51 -9.48 -2.61 -7.20
C LEU A 51 -10.16 -3.37 -8.33
N SER A 52 -9.85 -2.99 -9.57
CA SER A 52 -10.29 -3.74 -10.75
C SER A 52 -9.78 -5.18 -10.71
N LYS A 53 -10.67 -6.14 -11.00
CA LYS A 53 -10.31 -7.58 -11.08
C LYS A 53 -9.72 -7.98 -12.44
N THR A 54 -9.80 -7.08 -13.42
CA THR A 54 -9.44 -7.34 -14.83
C THR A 54 -8.31 -6.45 -15.30
N PHE A 55 -8.30 -5.19 -14.88
CA PHE A 55 -7.30 -4.21 -15.28
C PHE A 55 -6.28 -4.02 -14.16
N MET A 56 -5.04 -3.70 -14.55
CA MET A 56 -4.02 -3.30 -13.58
C MET A 56 -4.49 -2.03 -12.87
N PRO A 57 -4.36 -1.93 -11.53
CA PRO A 57 -4.67 -0.69 -10.84
C PRO A 57 -3.76 0.43 -11.33
N SER A 58 -4.29 1.65 -11.33
CA SER A 58 -3.46 2.84 -11.45
C SER A 58 -2.59 3.00 -10.20
N ALA A 59 -1.50 3.76 -10.32
CA ALA A 59 -0.58 3.97 -9.20
C ALA A 59 -1.27 4.57 -7.95
N PRO A 60 -2.16 5.57 -8.05
CA PRO A 60 -2.89 6.08 -6.89
C PRO A 60 -3.81 5.04 -6.24
N GLU A 61 -4.48 4.20 -7.03
CA GLU A 61 -5.34 3.13 -6.52
C GLU A 61 -4.51 2.09 -5.76
N LEU A 62 -3.39 1.65 -6.33
CA LEU A 62 -2.51 0.69 -5.68
C LEU A 62 -1.88 1.28 -4.41
N TYR A 63 -1.48 2.55 -4.43
CA TYR A 63 -0.96 3.26 -3.27
C TYR A 63 -1.99 3.29 -2.14
N ALA A 64 -3.23 3.71 -2.42
CA ALA A 64 -4.29 3.77 -1.43
C ALA A 64 -4.60 2.40 -0.82
N TYR A 65 -4.57 1.34 -1.64
CA TYR A 65 -4.73 -0.03 -1.16
C TYR A 65 -3.59 -0.46 -0.23
N CYS A 66 -2.34 -0.15 -0.59
CA CYS A 66 -1.18 -0.44 0.26
C CYS A 66 -1.21 0.34 1.59
N ASP A 67 -1.55 1.62 1.55
CA ASP A 67 -1.72 2.47 2.73
C ASP A 67 -2.82 1.94 3.67
N LYS A 68 -3.92 1.40 3.11
CA LYS A 68 -4.93 0.68 3.90
C LYS A 68 -4.35 -0.55 4.60
N LEU A 69 -3.62 -1.42 3.89
CA LEU A 69 -2.99 -2.61 4.48
C LEU A 69 -2.06 -2.24 5.64
N GLU A 70 -1.29 -1.17 5.48
CA GLU A 70 -0.36 -0.68 6.51
C GLU A 70 -1.07 -0.10 7.73
N ARG A 71 -2.17 0.63 7.53
CA ARG A 71 -3.01 1.09 8.65
C ARG A 71 -3.66 -0.08 9.38
N ASP A 72 -4.17 -1.06 8.67
CA ASP A 72 -4.85 -2.22 9.26
C ASP A 72 -3.88 -3.02 10.14
N ILE A 73 -2.67 -3.31 9.66
CA ILE A 73 -1.68 -4.04 10.46
C ILE A 73 -1.21 -3.21 11.66
N ARG A 74 -1.04 -1.89 11.50
CA ARG A 74 -0.68 -1.00 12.61
C ARG A 74 -1.76 -1.02 13.70
N GLY A 75 -3.03 -0.92 13.31
CA GLY A 75 -4.15 -1.03 14.25
C GLY A 75 -4.18 -2.36 14.98
N CYS A 76 -3.93 -3.48 14.30
CA CYS A 76 -3.81 -4.79 14.94
C CYS A 76 -2.66 -4.83 15.97
N VAL A 77 -1.49 -4.29 15.62
CA VAL A 77 -0.33 -4.24 16.50
C VAL A 77 -0.60 -3.37 17.73
N GLU A 78 -1.15 -2.18 17.55
CA GLU A 78 -1.54 -1.28 18.64
C GLU A 78 -2.57 -1.93 19.58
N TYR A 79 -3.54 -2.66 19.01
CA TYR A 79 -4.51 -3.40 19.81
C TYR A 79 -3.84 -4.51 20.65
N VAL A 80 -2.95 -5.29 20.05
CA VAL A 80 -2.21 -6.35 20.75
C VAL A 80 -1.39 -5.76 21.90
N PHE A 81 -0.66 -4.67 21.68
CA PHE A 81 0.09 -4.00 22.75
C PHE A 81 -0.80 -3.55 23.90
N LYS A 82 -1.94 -2.90 23.63
CA LYS A 82 -2.89 -2.49 24.67
C LYS A 82 -3.43 -3.67 25.49
N VAL A 83 -3.69 -4.81 24.84
CA VAL A 83 -4.16 -6.02 25.53
C VAL A 83 -3.06 -6.59 26.43
N LEU A 84 -1.82 -6.62 25.95
CA LEU A 84 -0.67 -7.11 26.72
C LEU A 84 -0.40 -6.20 27.94
N GLU A 85 -0.36 -4.88 27.75
CA GLU A 85 -0.18 -3.92 28.84
C GLU A 85 -1.27 -4.09 29.92
N LYS A 86 -2.53 -4.20 29.52
CA LYS A 86 -3.65 -4.43 30.45
C LYS A 86 -3.51 -5.77 31.18
N SER A 87 -3.00 -6.80 30.52
CA SER A 87 -2.81 -8.11 31.16
C SER A 87 -1.69 -8.10 32.20
N GLU A 88 -0.63 -7.33 31.97
CA GLU A 88 0.46 -7.16 32.93
C GLU A 88 0.00 -6.37 34.16
N THR A 89 -0.79 -5.31 34.00
CA THR A 89 -1.30 -4.51 35.15
C THR A 89 -2.20 -5.35 36.06
N VAL A 90 -3.08 -6.19 35.49
CA VAL A 90 -3.93 -7.10 36.29
C VAL A 90 -3.10 -8.18 36.99
N SER A 91 -1.95 -8.57 36.45
CA SER A 91 -1.09 -9.58 37.09
C SER A 91 -0.45 -9.05 38.37
N TRP A 92 0.00 -7.78 38.40
CA TRP A 92 0.61 -7.18 39.59
C TRP A 92 -0.41 -6.85 40.69
N ASP A 93 -1.64 -6.48 40.32
CA ASP A 93 -2.71 -6.23 41.30
C ASP A 93 -3.11 -7.50 42.08
N ASN A 94 -2.93 -8.69 41.49
CA ASN A 94 -3.23 -9.98 42.13
C ASN A 94 -2.11 -10.51 43.05
N PHE A 95 -0.92 -9.90 43.04
CA PHE A 95 0.19 -10.23 43.96
C PHE A 95 0.33 -9.23 45.12
N ALA A 96 -0.56 -8.25 45.22
CA ALA A 96 -0.54 -7.20 46.24
C ALA A 96 -1.49 -7.46 47.44
N ILE A 97 -1.90 -8.72 47.68
CA ILE A 97 -2.69 -9.14 48.87
C ILE A 97 -1.81 -9.97 49.81
#